data_AF-A0A0Q5T9Q3-F1
#
_entry.id   AF-A0A0Q5T9Q3-F1
#
_cell.length_a   1.000
_cell.length_b   1.000
_cell.length_c   1.000
_cell.angle_alpha   90.00
_cell.angle_beta   90.00
_cell.angle_gamma   90.00
#
_symmetry.space_group_name_H-M   'P 1'
#
loop_
_entity.id
_entity.type
_entity.pdbx_description
1 polymer ?
#
loop_
_entity_poly.entity_id
_entity_poly.type
_entity_poly.pdbx_seq_one_letter_code
_entity_poly.pdbx_strand_id
1 'polypeptide(L)'
;MEIYRCLDTINPTNEQVILWAYDLDLYLTDQDEDLILHSNQYLAILCQLACDHNCPKKEYCFSILKHHIQHLLARRDIEQINEAVITIAQVECVSDIDVCDWRADFHWIAELITRPRKLNLEDMQNRRLHYWY
;
A
#
# COMPACT_ATOMS: atom_id res chain seq x y z
N MET A 1 2.72 -33.77 -1.59
CA MET A 1 3.58 -32.65 -1.14
C MET A 1 3.69 -31.73 -2.33
N GLU A 2 2.89 -30.68 -2.37
CA GLU A 2 3.12 -29.59 -3.31
C GLU A 2 4.42 -28.91 -2.90
N ILE A 3 5.37 -28.88 -3.83
CA ILE A 3 6.67 -28.25 -3.63
C ILE A 3 6.43 -26.76 -3.86
N TYR A 4 6.19 -26.00 -2.80
CA TYR A 4 6.16 -24.54 -2.89
C TYR A 4 7.58 -24.01 -3.14
N ARG A 5 7.69 -22.91 -3.88
CA ARG A 5 8.97 -22.27 -4.18
C ARG A 5 9.12 -21.07 -3.25
N CYS A 6 10.30 -20.89 -2.67
CA CYS A 6 10.60 -19.77 -1.79
C CYS A 6 11.84 -19.04 -2.33
N LEU A 7 11.77 -17.72 -2.45
CA LEU A 7 12.92 -16.89 -2.82
C LEU A 7 13.93 -16.73 -1.66
N ASP A 8 13.46 -16.92 -0.42
CA ASP A 8 14.20 -16.81 0.83
C ASP A 8 15.04 -15.52 0.92
N THR A 9 14.37 -14.39 0.67
CA THR A 9 15.01 -13.07 0.68
C THR A 9 14.27 -12.09 1.60
N ILE A 10 15.03 -11.43 2.47
CA ILE A 10 14.52 -10.40 3.39
C ILE A 10 14.51 -8.99 2.79
N ASN A 11 15.06 -8.83 1.58
CA ASN A 11 15.08 -7.55 0.86
C ASN A 11 14.89 -7.81 -0.65
N PRO A 12 13.70 -8.25 -1.07
CA PRO A 12 13.43 -8.54 -2.48
C PRO A 12 13.60 -7.29 -3.34
N THR A 13 14.06 -7.48 -4.59
CA THR A 13 14.01 -6.44 -5.61
C THR A 13 12.59 -6.30 -6.16
N ASN A 14 12.29 -5.20 -6.86
CA ASN A 14 10.99 -5.02 -7.49
C ASN A 14 10.65 -6.13 -8.49
N GLU A 15 11.64 -6.64 -9.22
CA GLU A 15 11.45 -7.78 -10.13
C GLU A 15 11.06 -9.06 -9.36
N GLN A 16 11.66 -9.27 -8.19
CA GLN A 16 11.30 -10.40 -7.33
C GLN A 16 9.90 -10.26 -6.75
N VAL A 17 9.50 -9.05 -6.35
CA VAL A 17 8.13 -8.75 -5.92
C VAL A 17 7.14 -8.99 -7.07
N ILE A 18 7.47 -8.59 -8.29
CA ILE A 18 6.63 -8.88 -9.47
C ILE A 18 6.49 -10.39 -9.66
N LEU A 19 7.59 -11.14 -9.70
CA LEU A 19 7.57 -12.60 -9.87
C LEU A 19 6.70 -13.27 -8.80
N TRP A 20 6.90 -12.87 -7.54
CA TRP A 20 6.08 -13.33 -6.42
C TRP A 20 4.60 -13.00 -6.61
N ALA A 21 4.26 -11.81 -7.08
CA ALA A 21 2.87 -11.37 -7.21
C ALA A 21 2.08 -12.20 -8.26
N TYR A 22 2.76 -12.66 -9.32
CA TYR A 22 2.13 -13.45 -10.40
C TYR A 22 2.20 -14.97 -10.23
N ASP A 23 3.03 -15.49 -9.33
CA ASP A 23 3.13 -16.93 -9.05
C ASP A 23 2.50 -17.25 -7.70
N LEU A 24 1.32 -17.88 -7.69
CA LEU A 24 0.57 -18.21 -6.46
C LEU A 24 1.32 -19.17 -5.53
N ASP A 25 2.23 -19.99 -6.08
CA ASP A 25 2.99 -20.99 -5.32
C ASP A 25 4.39 -20.50 -4.93
N LEU A 26 4.71 -19.25 -5.29
CA LEU A 26 5.96 -18.57 -4.93
C LEU A 26 5.74 -17.71 -3.68
N TYR A 27 6.59 -17.96 -2.69
CA TYR A 27 6.72 -17.18 -1.46
C TYR A 27 8.02 -16.38 -1.48
N LEU A 28 8.04 -15.18 -0.91
CA LEU A 28 9.25 -14.38 -0.70
C LEU A 28 10.12 -14.98 0.42
N THR A 29 9.47 -15.48 1.46
CA THR A 29 10.07 -16.11 2.64
C THR A 29 9.11 -17.17 3.19
N ASP A 30 9.62 -18.10 3.99
CA ASP A 30 8.83 -19.07 4.74
C ASP A 30 8.22 -18.49 6.04
N GLN A 31 8.55 -17.24 6.38
CA GLN A 31 8.03 -16.52 7.55
C GLN A 31 7.22 -15.27 7.16
N ASP A 32 6.97 -14.35 8.09
CA ASP A 32 6.10 -13.18 7.96
C ASP A 32 6.42 -12.30 6.72
N GLU A 33 5.90 -12.72 5.57
CA GLU A 33 6.21 -12.17 4.24
C GLU A 33 5.71 -10.74 4.06
N ASP A 34 4.57 -10.41 4.65
CA ASP A 34 4.00 -9.06 4.62
C ASP A 34 4.91 -8.05 5.33
N LEU A 35 5.57 -8.45 6.42
CA LEU A 35 6.50 -7.59 7.16
C LEU A 35 7.71 -7.18 6.33
N ILE A 36 8.18 -8.04 5.43
CA ILE A 36 9.25 -7.69 4.48
C ILE A 36 8.81 -6.54 3.57
N LEU A 37 7.54 -6.54 3.19
CA LEU A 37 6.95 -5.57 2.27
C LEU A 37 6.43 -4.29 2.97
N HIS A 38 6.47 -4.21 4.31
CA HIS A 38 6.13 -3.02 5.09
C HIS A 38 7.23 -1.94 5.05
N SER A 39 7.52 -1.44 3.84
CA SER A 39 8.54 -0.41 3.59
C SER A 39 8.13 0.51 2.45
N ASN A 40 8.52 1.80 2.56
CA ASN A 40 8.26 2.81 1.54
C ASN A 40 8.85 2.45 0.16
N GLN A 41 9.93 1.67 0.15
CA GLN A 41 10.58 1.23 -1.10
C GLN A 41 9.66 0.38 -1.99
N TYR A 42 8.64 -0.28 -1.41
CA TYR A 42 7.73 -1.16 -2.14
C TYR A 42 6.39 -0.51 -2.48
N LEU A 43 6.11 0.69 -1.97
CA LEU A 43 4.81 1.35 -2.16
C LEU A 43 4.43 1.49 -3.64
N ALA A 44 5.38 1.91 -4.48
CA ALA A 44 5.13 2.11 -5.90
C ALA A 44 4.75 0.80 -6.59
N ILE A 45 5.53 -0.27 -6.38
CA ILE A 45 5.30 -1.55 -7.05
C ILE A 45 4.04 -2.24 -6.52
N LEU A 46 3.79 -2.21 -5.21
CA LEU A 46 2.58 -2.78 -4.63
C LEU A 46 1.33 -2.06 -5.12
N CYS A 47 1.40 -0.72 -5.30
CA CYS A 47 0.28 0.06 -5.83
C CYS A 47 -0.02 -0.29 -7.28
N GLN A 48 1.01 -0.48 -8.11
CA GLN A 48 0.86 -0.96 -9.48
C GLN A 48 0.23 -2.35 -9.53
N LEU A 49 0.72 -3.28 -8.72
CA LEU A 49 0.22 -4.67 -8.66
C LEU A 49 -1.21 -4.75 -8.13
N ALA A 50 -1.59 -3.87 -7.18
CA ALA A 50 -2.96 -3.78 -6.68
C ALA A 50 -3.95 -3.30 -7.75
N CYS A 51 -3.49 -2.50 -8.73
CA CYS A 51 -4.31 -2.01 -9.84
C CYS A 51 -4.35 -2.96 -11.04
N ASP A 52 -3.44 -3.94 -11.12
CA ASP A 52 -3.43 -4.88 -12.24
C ASP A 52 -4.47 -5.98 -12.04
N HIS A 53 -5.43 -6.04 -12.97
CA HIS A 53 -6.50 -7.04 -12.98
C HIS A 53 -6.00 -8.46 -13.29
N ASN A 54 -4.79 -8.59 -13.86
CA ASN A 54 -4.17 -9.88 -14.13
C ASN A 54 -3.29 -10.38 -12.99
N CYS A 55 -3.02 -9.55 -11.98
CA CYS A 55 -2.22 -9.92 -10.82
C CYS A 55 -3.05 -10.80 -9.87
N PRO A 56 -2.70 -12.10 -9.71
CA PRO A 56 -3.43 -13.01 -8.82
C PRO A 56 -3.41 -12.55 -7.36
N LYS A 57 -2.31 -11.93 -6.93
CA LYS A 57 -2.13 -11.41 -5.57
C LYS A 57 -2.54 -9.94 -5.41
N LYS A 58 -3.34 -9.36 -6.33
CA LYS A 58 -3.69 -7.91 -6.27
C LYS A 58 -4.31 -7.50 -4.93
N GLU A 59 -5.25 -8.28 -4.41
CA GLU A 59 -5.93 -8.00 -3.14
C GLU A 59 -4.96 -8.07 -1.95
N TYR A 60 -4.01 -9.00 -2.01
CA TYR A 60 -2.99 -9.14 -0.98
C TYR A 60 -2.02 -7.96 -1.01
N CYS A 61 -1.55 -7.56 -2.20
CA CYS A 61 -0.74 -6.35 -2.38
C CYS A 61 -1.45 -5.11 -1.81
N PHE A 62 -2.75 -4.98 -2.08
CA PHE A 62 -3.55 -3.88 -1.55
C PHE A 62 -3.70 -3.94 -0.02
N SER A 63 -3.83 -5.13 0.56
CA SER A 63 -3.89 -5.29 2.03
C SER A 63 -2.58 -4.85 2.71
N ILE A 64 -1.43 -5.18 2.13
CA ILE A 64 -0.10 -4.82 2.62
C ILE A 64 0.06 -3.29 2.57
N LEU A 65 -0.33 -2.66 1.45
CA LEU A 65 -0.34 -1.19 1.32
C LEU A 65 -1.17 -0.52 2.43
N LYS A 66 -2.40 -1.01 2.65
CA LYS A 66 -3.30 -0.47 3.67
C LYS A 66 -2.66 -0.55 5.06
N HIS A 67 -2.14 -1.72 5.42
CA HIS A 67 -1.55 -1.94 6.75
C HIS A 67 -0.28 -1.10 6.96
N HIS A 68 0.62 -1.06 5.98
CA HIS A 68 1.84 -0.25 6.07
C HIS A 68 1.51 1.24 6.24
N ILE A 69 0.61 1.78 5.41
CA ILE A 69 0.20 3.18 5.50
C ILE A 69 -0.53 3.48 6.83
N GLN A 70 -1.42 2.61 7.29
CA GLN A 70 -2.07 2.78 8.60
C GLN A 70 -1.05 2.85 9.73
N HIS A 71 -0.05 1.98 9.72
CA HIS A 71 1.03 1.98 10.70
C HIS A 71 1.88 3.27 10.63
N LEU A 72 2.22 3.74 9.43
CA LEU A 72 2.93 5.00 9.24
C LEU A 72 2.14 6.20 9.78
N LEU A 73 0.86 6.31 9.42
CA LEU A 73 -0.03 7.37 9.88
C LEU A 73 -0.20 7.36 11.41
N ALA A 74 -0.35 6.16 12.01
CA ALA A 74 -0.48 6.01 13.45
C ALA A 74 0.77 6.46 14.21
N ARG A 75 1.96 6.17 13.66
CA ARG A 75 3.24 6.60 14.24
C ARG A 75 3.52 8.09 14.05
N ARG A 76 2.81 8.76 13.13
CA ARG A 76 2.98 10.18 12.79
C ARG A 76 4.43 10.51 12.41
N ASP A 77 5.11 9.58 11.74
CA ASP A 77 6.45 9.81 11.20
C ASP A 77 6.35 10.68 9.96
N ILE A 78 6.50 11.99 10.14
CA ILE A 78 6.25 12.99 9.08
C ILE A 78 7.17 12.80 7.87
N GLU A 79 8.41 12.38 8.09
CA GLU A 79 9.37 12.16 7.00
C GLU A 79 8.93 10.99 6.13
N GLN A 80 8.65 9.85 6.77
CA GLN A 80 8.16 8.64 6.09
C GLN A 80 6.79 8.84 5.43
N ILE A 81 5.90 9.62 6.04
CA ILE A 81 4.60 9.95 5.45
C ILE A 81 4.79 10.80 4.18
N ASN A 82 5.66 11.82 4.21
CA ASN A 82 5.92 12.66 3.05
C ASN A 82 6.57 11.88 1.90
N GLU A 83 7.52 10.99 2.23
CA GLU A 83 8.10 10.08 1.24
C GLU A 83 7.02 9.19 0.62
N ALA A 84 6.17 8.55 1.44
CA ALA A 84 5.08 7.72 0.96
C ALA A 84 4.10 8.49 0.06
N VAL A 85 3.76 9.73 0.41
CA VAL A 85 2.94 10.64 -0.42
C VAL A 85 3.57 10.86 -1.79
N ILE A 86 4.87 11.14 -1.85
CA ILE A 86 5.60 11.37 -3.11
C ILE A 86 5.63 10.08 -3.93
N THR A 87 5.98 8.95 -3.32
CA THR A 87 6.12 7.65 -3.99
C THR A 87 4.78 7.18 -4.57
N ILE A 88 3.69 7.26 -3.82
CA ILE A 88 2.35 6.91 -4.30
C ILE A 88 1.87 7.89 -5.39
N ALA A 89 2.25 9.16 -5.30
CA ALA A 89 1.88 10.16 -6.29
C ALA A 89 2.46 9.86 -7.69
N GLN A 90 3.64 9.24 -7.75
CA GLN A 90 4.33 8.87 -8.99
C GLN A 90 3.70 7.68 -9.72
N VAL A 91 2.82 6.93 -9.07
CA VAL A 91 2.12 5.81 -9.72
C VAL A 91 1.02 6.38 -10.62
N GLU A 92 1.31 6.40 -11.91
CA GLU A 92 0.36 6.72 -12.98
C GLU A 92 -0.66 5.57 -13.16
N CYS A 93 -1.89 5.91 -13.52
CA CYS A 93 -2.96 4.94 -13.87
C CYS A 93 -3.43 4.03 -12.71
N VAL A 94 -3.81 4.61 -11.57
CA VAL A 94 -4.66 3.91 -10.60
C VAL A 94 -6.06 3.80 -11.20
N SER A 95 -6.41 2.61 -11.70
CA SER A 95 -7.70 2.34 -12.36
C SER A 95 -8.69 1.60 -11.46
N ASP A 96 -8.18 0.92 -10.43
CA ASP A 96 -8.99 0.25 -9.43
C ASP A 96 -9.64 1.29 -8.49
N ILE A 97 -10.96 1.19 -8.33
CA ILE A 97 -11.76 2.16 -7.58
C ILE A 97 -11.39 2.16 -6.10
N ASP A 98 -11.12 0.99 -5.52
CA ASP A 98 -10.81 0.87 -4.10
C ASP A 98 -9.43 1.45 -3.80
N VAL A 99 -8.48 1.24 -4.71
CA VAL A 99 -7.14 1.84 -4.61
C VAL A 99 -7.19 3.36 -4.81
N CYS A 100 -8.05 3.85 -5.71
CA CYS A 100 -8.29 5.29 -5.90
C CYS A 100 -8.81 5.95 -4.62
N ASP A 101 -9.88 5.39 -4.04
CA ASP A 101 -10.52 5.92 -2.84
C ASP A 101 -9.55 5.90 -1.65
N TRP A 102 -8.87 4.76 -1.46
CA TRP A 102 -7.83 4.62 -0.43
C TRP A 102 -6.71 5.65 -0.59
N ARG A 103 -6.22 5.87 -1.82
CA ARG A 103 -5.16 6.86 -2.09
C ARG A 103 -5.64 8.27 -1.74
N ALA A 104 -6.87 8.63 -2.10
CA ALA A 104 -7.46 9.93 -1.76
C ALA A 104 -7.63 10.12 -0.25
N ASP A 105 -7.98 9.06 0.47
CA ASP A 105 -8.05 9.05 1.94
C ASP A 105 -6.69 9.19 2.59
N PHE A 106 -5.70 8.43 2.13
CA PHE A 106 -4.32 8.54 2.60
C PHE A 106 -3.78 9.96 2.45
N HIS A 107 -3.89 10.56 1.26
CA HIS A 107 -3.41 11.93 1.03
C HIS A 107 -4.06 12.94 1.97
N TRP A 108 -5.36 12.81 2.22
CA TRP A 108 -6.08 13.71 3.11
C TRP A 108 -5.63 13.58 4.57
N ILE A 109 -5.49 12.35 5.08
CA ILE A 109 -4.99 12.14 6.45
C ILE A 109 -3.54 12.62 6.55
N ALA A 110 -2.70 12.31 5.57
CA ALA A 110 -1.31 12.75 5.52
C ALA A 110 -1.21 14.29 5.54
N GLU A 111 -2.07 15.00 4.78
CA GLU A 111 -2.15 16.46 4.82
C GLU A 111 -2.50 16.96 6.23
N LEU A 112 -3.50 16.37 6.89
CA LEU A 112 -3.89 16.78 8.24
C LEU A 112 -2.81 16.53 9.30
N ILE A 113 -2.04 15.46 9.16
CA ILE A 113 -0.92 15.17 10.06
C ILE A 113 0.22 16.15 9.83
N THR A 114 0.56 16.42 8.57
CA THR A 114 1.71 17.26 8.19
C THR A 114 1.42 18.75 8.31
N ARG A 115 0.16 19.16 8.16
CA ARG A 115 -0.32 20.55 8.26
C ARG A 115 -1.60 20.62 9.11
N PRO A 116 -1.50 20.51 10.44
CA PRO A 116 -2.66 20.52 11.32
C PRO A 116 -3.48 21.80 11.17
N ARG A 117 -4.77 21.64 10.86
CA ARG A 117 -5.75 22.73 10.75
C ARG A 117 -7.07 22.35 11.42
N LYS A 118 -7.90 23.35 11.75
CA LYS A 118 -9.29 23.09 12.16
C LYS A 118 -10.06 22.56 10.95
N LEU A 119 -10.83 21.49 11.17
CA LEU A 119 -11.78 20.98 10.20
C LEU A 119 -13.07 21.78 10.29
N ASN A 120 -13.62 22.16 9.14
CA ASN A 120 -14.96 22.76 9.07
C ASN A 120 -16.02 21.67 8.82
N LEU A 121 -17.30 22.04 8.89
CA LEU A 121 -18.41 21.09 8.69
C LEU A 121 -18.39 20.42 7.30
N GLU A 122 -17.92 21.14 6.28
CA GLU A 122 -17.84 20.69 4.89
C GLU A 122 -16.75 19.62 4.70
N ASP A 123 -15.56 19.84 5.28
CA ASP A 123 -14.46 18.86 5.35
C ASP A 123 -14.93 17.54 5.98
N MET A 124 -15.77 17.64 7.02
CA MET A 124 -16.29 16.48 7.75
C MET A 124 -17.40 15.74 6.98
N GLN A 125 -18.21 16.45 6.20
CA GLN A 125 -19.30 15.86 5.41
C GLN A 125 -18.79 15.15 4.16
N ASN A 126 -17.81 15.73 3.46
CA ASN A 126 -17.22 15.15 2.26
C ASN A 126 -16.51 13.80 2.50
N ARG A 127 -16.23 13.42 3.75
CA ARG A 127 -15.51 12.18 4.11
C ARG A 127 -16.35 11.13 4.83
N ARG A 128 -17.54 11.47 5.34
CA ARG A 128 -18.40 10.52 6.08
C ARG A 128 -18.95 9.36 5.24
N LEU A 129 -18.73 9.36 3.93
CA LEU A 129 -19.24 8.35 3.00
C LEU A 129 -18.36 7.10 2.86
N HIS A 130 -17.10 7.08 3.34
CA HIS A 130 -16.15 5.98 3.06
C HIS A 130 -15.61 5.21 4.29
N TYR A 131 -15.89 5.63 5.54
CA TYR A 131 -15.22 5.07 6.74
C TYR A 131 -16.02 4.02 7.55
N TRP A 132 -16.99 3.32 6.95
CA TRP A 132 -17.70 2.24 7.64
C TRP A 132 -17.95 1.08 6.71
N TYR A 133 -17.00 0.15 6.59
CA TYR A 133 -17.19 -1.30 6.47
C TYR A 133 -15.86 -2.02 6.69
#